data_AF-A0A4V2VSX5-F1
#
_entry.id   AF-A0A4V2VSX5-F1
#
_cell.length_a   1.000
_cell.length_b   1.000
_cell.length_c   1.000
_cell.angle_alpha   90.00
_cell.angle_beta   90.00
_cell.angle_gamma   90.00
#
_symmetry.space_group_name_H-M   'P 1'
#
loop_
_entity.id
_entity.type
_entity.pdbx_description
1 polymer ?
#
loop_
_entity_poly.entity_id
_entity_poly.type
_entity_poly.pdbx_seq_one_letter_code
_entity_poly.pdbx_strand_id
1 'polypeptide(L)'
;MSDFPWLLVLTVGVILVLAVRQYRRQRQREALNDAAPLRIVAAEVKHKREFPRRRQRAREHQIMAVEDMLYEVTFRAVVGGATITLRLERADYHQLDTGMQGSLQLKGTRFIRFVPQQR
;
A
#
# COMPACT_ATOMS: atom_id res chain seq x y z
N MET A 1 -23.56 0.05 49.55
CA MET A 1 -23.59 -0.98 48.48
C MET A 1 -22.72 -0.43 47.38
N SER A 2 -21.61 -1.10 47.07
CA SER A 2 -20.66 -0.68 46.07
C SER A 2 -21.33 -0.70 44.70
N ASP A 3 -21.66 0.49 44.17
CA ASP A 3 -22.04 0.66 42.77
C ASP A 3 -20.84 0.28 41.92
N PHE A 4 -20.73 -1.01 41.63
CA PHE A 4 -19.73 -1.54 40.72
C PHE A 4 -19.87 -0.77 39.41
N PRO A 5 -18.79 -0.19 38.85
CA PRO A 5 -18.89 0.71 37.72
C PRO A 5 -19.11 -0.10 36.44
N TRP A 6 -20.31 -0.63 36.28
CA TRP A 6 -20.74 -1.45 35.14
C TRP A 6 -20.50 -0.77 33.80
N LEU A 7 -20.62 0.56 33.76
CA LEU A 7 -20.30 1.37 32.59
C LEU A 7 -18.82 1.22 32.17
N LEU A 8 -17.86 1.19 33.11
CA LEU A 8 -16.45 1.00 32.79
C LEU A 8 -16.20 -0.40 32.19
N VAL A 9 -16.80 -1.44 32.76
CA VAL A 9 -16.67 -2.81 32.24
C VAL A 9 -17.26 -2.92 30.83
N LEU A 10 -18.42 -2.28 30.61
CA LEU A 10 -19.06 -2.26 29.31
C LEU A 10 -18.22 -1.50 28.26
N THR A 11 -17.67 -0.34 28.62
CA THR A 11 -16.78 0.43 27.74
C THR A 11 -15.52 -0.35 27.39
N VAL A 12 -14.85 -0.97 28.37
CA VAL A 12 -13.65 -1.79 28.14
C VAL A 12 -13.99 -3.00 27.25
N GLY A 13 -15.11 -3.67 27.49
CA GLY A 13 -15.58 -4.79 26.66
C GLY A 13 -15.79 -4.39 25.20
N VAL A 14 -16.43 -3.25 24.94
CA VAL A 14 -16.64 -2.73 23.58
C VAL A 14 -15.31 -2.43 22.88
N ILE A 15 -14.36 -1.77 23.58
CA ILE A 15 -13.04 -1.47 23.02
C ILE A 15 -12.29 -2.76 22.66
N LEU A 16 -12.34 -3.78 23.53
CA LEU A 16 -11.69 -5.07 23.29
C LEU A 16 -12.23 -5.76 22.03
N VAL A 17 -13.57 -5.79 21.87
CA VAL A 17 -14.23 -6.39 20.70
C VAL A 17 -13.86 -5.65 19.41
N LEU A 18 -13.84 -4.31 19.43
CA LEU A 18 -13.46 -3.50 18.28
C LEU A 18 -11.99 -3.71 17.90
N ALA A 19 -11.09 -3.76 18.88
CA ALA A 19 -9.67 -4.00 18.65
C ALA A 19 -9.41 -5.37 18.01
N VAL A 20 -10.04 -6.44 18.51
CA VAL A 20 -9.91 -7.79 17.94
C VAL A 20 -10.48 -7.84 16.52
N ARG A 21 -11.62 -7.18 16.26
CA ARG A 21 -12.22 -7.10 14.92
C ARG A 21 -11.30 -6.37 13.94
N GLN A 22 -10.68 -5.27 14.35
CA GLN A 22 -9.73 -4.51 13.54
C GLN A 22 -8.47 -5.34 13.24
N TYR A 23 -7.94 -6.03 14.25
CA TYR A 23 -6.75 -6.87 14.12
C TYR A 23 -6.98 -8.05 13.15
N ARG A 24 -8.11 -8.76 13.28
CA ARG A 24 -8.45 -9.87 12.37
C ARG A 24 -8.58 -9.42 10.92
N ARG A 25 -9.17 -8.24 10.66
CA ARG A 25 -9.28 -7.69 9.31
C ARG A 25 -7.93 -7.39 8.67
N GLN A 26 -6.95 -6.93 9.45
CA GLN A 26 -5.61 -6.63 8.96
C GLN A 26 -4.86 -7.92 8.59
N ARG A 27 -4.87 -8.92 9.48
CA ARG A 27 -4.26 -10.24 9.23
C ARG A 27 -4.89 -10.97 8.05
N GLN A 28 -6.23 -10.89 7.90
CA GLN A 28 -6.90 -11.50 6.75
C GLN A 28 -6.47 -10.86 5.43
N ARG A 29 -6.30 -9.53 5.36
CA ARG A 29 -5.82 -8.86 4.15
C ARG A 29 -4.39 -9.28 3.77
N GLU A 30 -3.52 -9.44 4.75
CA GLU A 30 -2.16 -9.93 4.55
C GLU A 30 -2.16 -11.37 4.05
N ALA A 31 -2.91 -12.26 4.72
CA ALA A 31 -3.01 -13.67 4.33
C ALA A 31 -3.59 -13.85 2.92
N LEU A 32 -4.61 -13.06 2.55
CA LEU A 32 -5.20 -13.08 1.21
C LEU A 32 -4.21 -12.57 0.14
N ASN A 33 -3.41 -11.55 0.45
CA ASN A 33 -2.38 -11.05 -0.46
C ASN A 33 -1.21 -12.05 -0.60
N ASP A 34 -0.84 -12.74 0.47
CA ASP A 34 0.25 -13.72 0.45
C ASP A 34 -0.16 -15.01 -0.28
N ALA A 35 -1.43 -15.41 -0.16
CA ALA A 35 -2.04 -16.52 -0.89
C ALA A 35 -2.47 -16.16 -2.32
N ALA A 36 -2.41 -14.88 -2.72
CA ALA A 36 -2.82 -14.46 -4.05
C ALA A 36 -1.88 -15.04 -5.13
N PRO A 37 -2.44 -15.58 -6.23
CA PRO A 37 -1.62 -16.02 -7.36
C PRO A 37 -0.95 -14.81 -8.05
N LEU A 38 0.17 -15.07 -8.71
CA LEU A 38 0.82 -14.07 -9.56
C LEU A 38 -0.12 -13.72 -10.72
N ARG A 39 -0.45 -12.43 -10.84
CA ARG A 39 -1.33 -11.90 -11.88
C ARG A 39 -0.51 -11.03 -12.83
N ILE A 40 -0.57 -11.33 -14.11
CA ILE A 40 0.10 -10.57 -15.17
C ILE A 40 -0.96 -9.77 -15.91
N VAL A 41 -0.78 -8.44 -15.99
CA VAL A 41 -1.73 -7.52 -16.63
C VAL A 41 -0.98 -6.66 -17.63
N ALA A 42 -1.43 -6.63 -18.88
CA ALA A 42 -0.93 -5.65 -19.85
C ALA A 42 -1.35 -4.24 -19.41
N ALA A 43 -0.38 -3.36 -19.17
CA ALA A 43 -0.62 -2.03 -18.63
C ALA A 43 0.36 -1.00 -19.18
N GLU A 44 -0.10 0.25 -19.19
CA GLU A 44 0.67 1.44 -19.57
C GLU A 44 0.94 2.31 -18.35
N VAL A 45 2.13 2.86 -18.24
CA VAL A 45 2.49 3.83 -17.19
C VAL A 45 1.84 5.17 -17.50
N LYS A 46 0.77 5.52 -16.80
CA LYS A 46 0.03 6.78 -17.05
C LYS A 46 0.63 7.97 -16.32
N HIS A 47 1.02 7.78 -15.06
CA HIS A 47 1.53 8.86 -14.23
C HIS A 47 2.53 8.34 -13.20
N LYS A 48 3.55 9.15 -12.92
CA LYS A 48 4.58 8.89 -11.91
C LYS A 48 4.61 10.05 -10.93
N ARG A 49 4.68 9.74 -9.63
CA ARG A 49 4.78 10.74 -8.56
C ARG A 49 5.82 10.32 -7.54
N GLU A 50 6.72 11.23 -7.23
CA GLU A 50 7.59 11.16 -6.06
C GLU A 50 7.14 12.21 -5.04
N PHE A 51 7.10 11.84 -3.77
CA PHE A 51 6.78 12.78 -2.70
C PHE A 51 7.45 12.37 -1.39
N PRO A 52 7.86 13.33 -0.56
CA PRO A 52 8.41 13.02 0.75
C PRO A 52 7.35 12.32 1.59
N ARG A 53 7.73 11.25 2.29
CA ARG A 53 6.88 10.59 3.27
C ARG A 53 6.55 11.64 4.33
N ARG A 54 5.29 12.08 4.37
CA ARG A 54 4.81 13.10 5.31
C ARG A 54 5.26 12.72 6.72
N ARG A 55 6.22 13.47 7.28
CA ARG A 55 6.66 13.32 8.68
C ARG A 55 5.45 13.58 9.58
N GLN A 56 4.85 12.54 10.13
CA GLN A 56 3.97 12.70 11.28
C GLN A 56 4.84 13.22 12.42
N ARG A 57 4.52 14.42 12.89
CA ARG A 57 5.32 15.25 13.80
C ARG A 57 5.93 14.43 14.95
N ALA A 58 7.25 14.34 14.97
CA ALA A 58 8.03 14.23 16.20
C ALA A 58 8.94 15.46 16.22
N ARG A 59 8.70 16.34 17.20
CA ARG A 59 9.55 17.50 17.47
C ARG A 59 10.95 16.98 17.78
N GLU A 60 11.92 17.68 17.20
CA GLU A 60 13.33 17.69 17.61
C GLU A 60 13.99 16.31 17.57
N HIS A 61 14.80 16.06 16.55
CA HIS A 61 16.25 15.91 16.71
C HIS A 61 16.88 15.89 15.31
N GLN A 62 17.96 16.64 15.22
CA GLN A 62 18.68 17.05 14.04
C GLN A 62 19.64 15.92 13.64
N ILE A 63 19.32 15.15 12.61
CA ILE A 63 20.30 14.35 11.87
C ILE A 63 19.93 14.43 10.40
N MET A 64 20.91 14.72 9.55
CA MET A 64 20.84 14.72 8.08
C MET A 64 20.35 13.35 7.56
N ALA A 65 19.05 13.08 7.64
CA ALA A 65 18.44 11.89 7.09
C ALA A 65 17.89 12.26 5.71
N VAL A 66 18.44 11.63 4.65
CA VAL A 66 17.82 11.57 3.33
C VAL A 66 16.32 11.38 3.55
N GLU A 67 15.54 12.40 3.19
CA GLU A 67 14.11 12.40 3.45
C GLU A 67 13.51 11.14 2.79
N ASP A 68 12.81 10.31 3.58
CA ASP A 68 12.27 9.03 3.13
C ASP A 68 11.26 9.31 2.00
N MET A 69 11.66 9.05 0.75
CA MET A 69 10.85 9.37 -0.44
C MET A 69 9.92 8.21 -0.77
N LEU A 70 8.65 8.53 -1.04
CA LEU A 70 7.68 7.58 -1.55
C LEU A 70 7.56 7.72 -3.07
N TYR A 71 7.62 6.57 -3.74
CA TYR A 71 7.51 6.46 -5.18
C TYR A 71 6.19 5.78 -5.53
N GLU A 72 5.34 6.48 -6.27
CA GLU A 72 4.01 6.02 -6.66
C GLU A 72 3.85 6.07 -8.17
N VAL A 73 3.36 4.99 -8.75
CA VAL A 73 3.12 4.88 -10.18
C VAL A 73 1.68 4.44 -10.41
N THR A 74 1.02 5.17 -11.31
CA THR A 74 -0.33 4.87 -11.77
C THR A 74 -0.24 4.19 -13.13
N PHE A 75 -0.63 2.94 -13.16
CA PHE A 75 -0.75 2.12 -14.35
C PHE A 75 -2.18 2.15 -14.88
N ARG A 76 -2.35 2.13 -16.19
CA ARG A 76 -3.63 1.94 -16.87
C ARG A 76 -3.61 0.58 -17.54
N ALA A 77 -4.49 -0.33 -17.14
CA ALA A 77 -4.65 -1.60 -17.80
C ALA A 77 -5.08 -1.39 -19.26
N VAL A 78 -4.39 -2.02 -20.20
CA VAL A 78 -4.72 -1.99 -21.64
C VAL A 78 -6.08 -2.65 -21.85
N VAL A 79 -6.31 -3.76 -21.15
CA VAL A 79 -7.59 -4.48 -21.16
C VAL A 79 -8.49 -3.89 -20.07
N GLY A 80 -9.66 -3.40 -20.45
CA GLY A 80 -10.69 -2.89 -19.54
C GLY A 80 -10.44 -1.48 -18.98
N GLY A 81 -9.30 -0.85 -19.27
CA GLY A 81 -9.04 0.56 -18.94
C GLY A 81 -8.92 0.89 -17.45
N ALA A 82 -8.93 -0.13 -16.58
CA ALA A 82 -8.84 0.03 -15.13
C ALA A 82 -7.52 0.71 -14.74
N THR A 83 -7.58 1.63 -13.77
CA THR A 83 -6.40 2.34 -13.28
C THR A 83 -5.91 1.69 -11.99
N ILE A 84 -4.62 1.38 -11.90
CA ILE A 84 -3.99 0.66 -10.80
C ILE A 84 -2.85 1.53 -10.26
N THR A 85 -2.96 1.99 -9.03
CA THR A 85 -1.93 2.81 -8.38
C THR A 85 -1.13 1.96 -7.40
N LEU A 86 0.19 1.93 -7.56
CA LEU A 86 1.09 1.11 -6.77
C LEU A 86 2.24 1.95 -6.22
N ARG A 87 2.71 1.55 -5.04
CA ARG A 87 3.96 2.06 -4.47
C ARG A 87 5.10 1.14 -4.88
N LEU A 88 6.17 1.73 -5.36
CA LEU A 88 7.36 1.02 -5.83
C LEU A 88 8.57 1.40 -4.99
N GLU A 89 9.60 0.57 -5.07
CA GLU A 89 10.93 0.93 -4.61
C GLU A 89 11.59 1.93 -5.57
N ARG A 90 12.55 2.69 -5.07
CA ARG A 90 13.29 3.70 -5.84
C ARG A 90 13.85 3.13 -7.14
N ALA A 91 14.49 1.96 -7.07
CA ALA A 91 15.14 1.33 -8.21
C ALA A 91 14.15 1.00 -9.34
N ASP A 92 12.99 0.42 -9.00
CA ASP A 92 11.98 0.07 -9.99
C ASP A 92 11.27 1.31 -10.55
N TYR A 93 11.04 2.32 -9.69
CA TYR A 93 10.44 3.58 -10.12
C TYR A 93 11.26 4.30 -11.19
N HIS A 94 12.59 4.32 -11.05
CA HIS A 94 13.47 5.01 -12.00
C HIS A 94 13.68 4.24 -13.31
N GLN A 95 13.36 2.94 -13.36
CA GLN A 95 13.39 2.14 -14.60
C GLN A 95 12.15 2.33 -15.49
N LEU A 96 11.10 2.96 -14.96
CA LEU A 96 9.84 3.16 -15.64
C LEU A 96 9.77 4.55 -16.27
N ASP A 97 9.24 4.66 -17.48
CA ASP A 97 8.91 5.94 -18.10
C ASP A 97 7.42 6.09 -18.32
N THR A 98 6.93 7.33 -18.27
CA THR A 98 5.53 7.62 -18.59
C THR A 98 5.24 7.30 -20.06
N GLY A 99 4.12 6.62 -20.32
CA GLY A 99 3.75 6.12 -21.64
C GLY A 99 4.34 4.75 -21.98
N MET A 100 5.21 4.20 -21.12
CA MET A 100 5.75 2.85 -21.32
C MET A 100 4.66 1.80 -21.19
N GLN A 101 4.52 0.95 -22.21
CA GLN A 101 3.59 -0.17 -22.23
C GLN A 101 4.34 -1.48 -21.94
N GLY A 102 3.70 -2.38 -21.21
CA GLY A 102 4.33 -3.62 -20.81
C GLY A 102 3.43 -4.52 -19.99
N SER A 103 4.04 -5.57 -19.44
CA SER A 103 3.37 -6.52 -18.57
C SER A 103 3.65 -6.18 -17.11
N LEU A 104 2.61 -5.74 -16.40
CA LEU A 104 2.63 -5.49 -14.97
C LEU A 104 2.34 -6.80 -14.21
N GLN A 105 3.32 -7.25 -13.43
CA GLN A 105 3.19 -8.44 -12.58
C GLN A 105 2.86 -8.03 -11.15
N LEU A 106 1.77 -8.58 -10.63
CA LEU A 106 1.19 -8.26 -9.33
C LEU A 106 0.96 -9.53 -8.51
N LYS A 107 1.15 -9.44 -7.20
CA LYS A 107 0.71 -10.46 -6.26
C LYS A 107 -0.22 -9.82 -5.23
N GLY A 108 -1.52 -10.07 -5.38
CA GLY A 108 -2.55 -9.36 -4.61
C GLY A 108 -2.48 -7.86 -4.89
N THR A 109 -2.16 -7.06 -3.87
CA THR A 109 -1.95 -5.61 -3.98
C THR A 109 -0.48 -5.18 -4.08
N ARG A 110 0.47 -6.13 -4.16
CA ARG A 110 1.90 -5.84 -4.23
C ARG A 110 2.40 -5.83 -5.67
N PHE A 111 3.23 -4.85 -5.97
CA PHE A 111 4.04 -4.82 -7.18
C PHE A 111 5.13 -5.90 -7.09
N ILE A 112 5.33 -6.67 -8.16
CA ILE A 112 6.42 -7.66 -8.27
C ILE A 112 7.44 -7.18 -9.29
N ARG A 113 7.00 -6.89 -10.52
CA ARG A 113 7.86 -6.42 -11.60
C ARG A 113 7.03 -5.80 -12.71
N PHE A 114 7.65 -4.91 -13.46
CA PHE A 114 7.14 -4.47 -14.75
C PHE A 114 8.11 -4.92 -15.85
N VAL A 115 7.59 -5.59 -16.88
CA VAL A 115 8.38 -6.01 -18.04
C VAL A 115 7.96 -5.11 -19.21
N PRO A 116 8.82 -4.19 -19.67
CA PRO A 116 8.50 -3.34 -20.81
C PRO A 116 8.32 -4.20 -22.06
N GLN A 117 7.29 -3.89 -22.84
CA GLN A 117 7.13 -4.48 -24.16
C GLN A 117 8.15 -3.83 -25.08
N GLN A 118 9.18 -4.59 -25.47
CA GLN A 118 10.10 -4.14 -26.51
C GLN A 118 9.30 -3.94 -27.80
N ARG A 119 9.39 -2.75 -28.39
CA ARG A 119 8.90 -2.48 -29.74
C ARG A 119 9.94 -2.89 -30.75
#